data_AF-A0A7X6HFA3-F1
#
_entry.id   AF-A0A7X6HFA3-F1
#
_cell.length_a   1.000
_cell.length_b   1.000
_cell.length_c   1.000
_cell.angle_alpha   90.00
_cell.angle_beta   90.00
_cell.angle_gamma   90.00
#
_symmetry.space_group_name_H-M   'P 1'
#
loop_
_entity.id
_entity.type
_entity.pdbx_description
1 polymer ?
#
loop_
_entity_poly.entity_id
_entity_poly.type
_entity_poly.pdbx_seq_one_letter_code
_entity_poly.pdbx_strand_id
1 'polypeptide(L)'
;MTDTTVPGSAFQARALRVAVVGAGPAGVYAADLLTKSAPAASGELALSIDLFDRYPAPYGLIRYGVAPDHPRIKGIVTALHKVLDRGDIRFFGNVDYGTDLDLADLRKHYDAVIFATGAIKDADL
;
A
#
# COMPACT_ATOMS: atom_id res chain seq x y z
N MET A 1 -21.89 2.09 48.33
CA MET A 1 -20.63 2.10 47.57
C MET A 1 -20.89 1.29 46.30
N THR A 2 -21.68 1.86 45.41
CA THR A 2 -22.16 1.20 44.18
C THR A 2 -21.22 1.57 43.06
N ASP A 3 -20.42 0.59 42.66
CA ASP A 3 -19.55 0.60 41.49
C ASP A 3 -20.39 0.92 40.24
N THR A 4 -20.12 2.07 39.63
CA THR A 4 -20.77 2.48 38.38
C THR A 4 -19.85 2.06 37.26
N THR A 5 -20.07 0.85 36.75
CA THR A 5 -19.41 0.35 35.55
C THR A 5 -19.83 1.22 34.37
N VAL A 6 -18.93 2.13 33.96
CA VAL A 6 -19.06 2.86 32.70
C VAL A 6 -19.06 1.84 31.55
N PRO A 7 -20.06 1.83 30.65
CA PRO A 7 -20.01 1.00 29.47
C PRO A 7 -18.85 1.50 28.62
N GLY A 8 -17.78 0.69 28.50
CA GLY A 8 -16.67 0.96 27.60
C GLY A 8 -17.24 1.19 26.21
N SER A 9 -17.02 2.37 25.66
CA SER A 9 -17.45 2.68 24.31
C SER A 9 -16.75 1.67 23.39
N ALA A 10 -17.52 0.71 22.87
CA ALA A 10 -17.10 -0.06 21.72
C ALA A 10 -17.00 0.92 20.56
N PHE A 11 -15.86 1.60 20.43
CA PHE A 11 -15.39 2.04 19.13
C PHE A 11 -15.36 0.74 18.32
N GLN A 12 -16.41 0.54 17.52
CA GLN A 12 -16.38 -0.41 16.41
C GLN A 12 -15.11 -0.06 15.63
N ALA A 13 -14.04 -0.82 15.87
CA ALA A 13 -12.72 -0.55 15.35
C ALA A 13 -12.77 -0.81 13.85
N ARG A 14 -13.27 0.18 13.10
CA ARG A 14 -13.29 0.13 11.65
C ARG A 14 -11.86 -0.07 11.18
N ALA A 15 -11.68 -0.92 10.16
CA ALA A 15 -10.36 -1.15 9.61
C ALA A 15 -9.73 0.19 9.19
N LEU A 16 -8.48 0.39 9.61
CA LEU A 16 -7.71 1.56 9.22
C LEU A 16 -7.34 1.41 7.74
N ARG A 17 -7.79 2.36 6.94
CA ARG A 17 -7.65 2.31 5.48
C ARG A 17 -6.42 3.10 5.06
N VAL A 18 -5.50 2.44 4.38
CA VAL A 18 -4.26 3.06 3.89
C VAL A 18 -4.23 3.01 2.37
N ALA A 19 -4.08 4.17 1.74
CA ALA A 19 -3.81 4.28 0.31
C ALA A 19 -2.30 4.37 0.07
N VAL A 20 -1.78 3.57 -0.85
CA VAL A 20 -0.39 3.61 -1.30
C VAL A 20 -0.36 4.00 -2.76
N VAL A 21 0.22 5.15 -3.08
CA VAL A 21 0.34 5.66 -4.46
C VAL A 21 1.69 5.25 -5.03
N GLY A 22 1.69 4.27 -5.93
CA GLY A 22 2.84 3.63 -6.56
C GLY A 22 2.99 2.17 -6.14
N ALA A 23 2.86 1.23 -7.08
CA ALA A 23 3.03 -0.20 -6.88
C ALA A 23 4.43 -0.70 -7.27
N GLY A 24 5.44 0.17 -7.16
CA GLY A 24 6.84 -0.22 -7.21
C GLY A 24 7.29 -0.98 -5.95
N PRO A 25 8.58 -1.33 -5.84
CA PRO A 25 9.10 -2.06 -4.68
C PRO A 25 8.82 -1.33 -3.37
N ALA A 26 9.00 -0.01 -3.33
CA ALA A 26 8.76 0.80 -2.14
C ALA A 26 7.31 0.70 -1.64
N GLY A 27 6.33 0.81 -2.53
CA GLY A 27 4.91 0.74 -2.15
C GLY A 27 4.48 -0.65 -1.70
N VAL A 28 4.92 -1.70 -2.42
CA VAL A 28 4.63 -3.09 -2.06
C VAL A 28 5.30 -3.48 -0.73
N TYR A 29 6.54 -3.03 -0.49
CA TYR A 29 7.21 -3.27 0.79
C TYR A 29 6.57 -2.49 1.94
N ALA A 30 6.18 -1.24 1.72
CA ALA A 30 5.45 -0.47 2.72
C ALA A 30 4.16 -1.19 3.12
N ALA A 31 3.40 -1.70 2.15
CA ALA A 31 2.20 -2.49 2.40
C ALA A 31 2.50 -3.79 3.17
N ASP A 32 3.53 -4.54 2.76
CA ASP A 32 3.93 -5.78 3.45
C ASP A 32 4.32 -5.54 4.91
N LEU A 33 5.10 -4.50 5.18
CA LEU A 33 5.53 -4.14 6.52
C LEU A 33 4.36 -3.67 7.40
N LEU A 34 3.39 -2.94 6.83
CA LEU A 34 2.19 -2.52 7.55
C LEU A 34 1.34 -3.71 7.98
N THR A 35 1.06 -4.67 7.08
CA THR A 35 0.33 -5.89 7.45
C THR A 35 1.07 -6.70 8.51
N LYS A 36 2.40 -6.75 8.45
CA LYS A 36 3.23 -7.50 9.42
C LYS A 36 3.48 -6.76 10.74
N SER A 37 3.02 -5.52 10.88
CA SER A 37 3.19 -4.77 12.12
C SER A 37 2.48 -5.47 13.28
N ALA A 38 3.05 -5.40 14.49
CA ALA A 38 2.55 -6.16 15.64
C ALA A 38 1.04 -5.98 15.93
N PRO A 39 0.46 -4.77 15.90
CA PRO A 39 -0.97 -4.57 16.11
C PRO A 39 -1.84 -5.19 15.00
N ALA A 40 -1.35 -5.19 13.76
CA ALA A 40 -2.07 -5.80 12.64
C ALA A 40 -1.97 -7.33 12.67
N ALA A 41 -0.79 -7.85 13.01
CA ALA A 41 -0.53 -9.29 13.09
C ALA A 41 -1.24 -9.96 14.28
N SER A 42 -1.43 -9.24 15.40
CA SER A 42 -2.19 -9.74 16.56
C SER A 42 -3.71 -9.62 16.39
N GLY A 43 -4.19 -8.99 15.31
CA GLY A 43 -5.61 -8.76 15.06
C GLY A 43 -6.22 -7.63 15.92
N GLU A 44 -5.39 -6.90 16.68
CA GLU A 44 -5.82 -5.72 17.44
C GLU A 44 -6.20 -4.55 16.52
N LEU A 45 -5.58 -4.48 15.34
CA LEU A 45 -5.84 -3.46 14.33
C LEU A 45 -6.20 -4.11 13.00
N ALA A 46 -7.47 -3.98 12.59
CA ALA A 46 -7.85 -4.31 11.23
C ALA A 46 -7.25 -3.28 10.25
N LEU A 47 -6.56 -3.75 9.21
CA LEU A 47 -5.99 -2.92 8.14
C LEU A 47 -6.63 -3.27 6.80
N SER A 48 -6.87 -2.23 5.98
CA SER A 48 -7.22 -2.39 4.57
C SER A 48 -6.27 -1.54 3.74
N ILE A 49 -5.49 -2.17 2.87
CA ILE A 49 -4.45 -1.50 2.07
C ILE A 49 -4.83 -1.55 0.60
N ASP A 50 -4.84 -0.37 -0.03
CA ASP A 50 -5.08 -0.20 -1.45
C ASP A 50 -3.85 0.39 -2.13
N LEU A 51 -3.28 -0.33 -3.10
CA LEU A 51 -2.20 0.16 -3.95
C LEU A 51 -2.79 0.70 -5.25
N PHE A 52 -2.44 1.94 -5.56
CA PHE A 52 -2.76 2.61 -6.82
C PHE A 52 -1.51 2.72 -7.68
N ASP A 53 -1.62 2.40 -8.96
CA ASP A 53 -0.53 2.63 -9.91
C ASP A 53 -1.08 3.11 -11.25
N ARG A 54 -0.37 4.04 -11.88
CA ARG A 54 -0.70 4.54 -13.21
C ARG A 54 -0.59 3.45 -14.28
N TYR A 55 0.30 2.47 -14.06
CA TYR A 55 0.54 1.40 -15.00
C TYR A 55 -0.39 0.21 -14.68
N PRO A 56 -0.82 -0.55 -15.70
CA PRO A 56 -1.73 -1.67 -15.50
C PRO A 56 -1.06 -2.87 -14.79
N ALA A 57 0.25 -3.04 -14.94
CA ALA A 57 0.99 -4.09 -14.25
C ALA A 57 1.91 -3.48 -13.17
N PRO A 58 1.95 -4.07 -11.96
CA PRO A 58 2.72 -3.56 -10.83
C PRO A 58 4.23 -3.77 -11.00
N TYR A 59 4.98 -3.47 -9.92
CA TYR A 59 6.43 -3.63 -9.73
C TYR A 59 7.31 -2.47 -10.20
N GLY A 60 6.75 -1.43 -10.82
CA GLY A 60 7.47 -0.22 -11.20
C GLY A 60 8.76 -0.53 -11.97
N LEU A 61 9.88 0.10 -11.59
CA LEU A 61 11.18 -0.07 -12.26
C LEU A 61 11.71 -1.51 -12.27
N ILE A 62 11.26 -2.39 -11.37
CA ILE A 62 11.63 -3.81 -11.44
C ILE A 62 11.10 -4.45 -12.72
N ARG A 63 9.94 -3.99 -13.21
CA ARG A 63 9.35 -4.41 -14.47
C ARG A 63 9.76 -3.53 -15.64
N TYR A 64 9.82 -2.21 -15.44
CA TYR A 64 9.94 -1.23 -16.53
C TYR A 64 11.31 -0.57 -16.67
N GLY A 65 12.23 -0.77 -15.72
CA GLY A 65 13.55 -0.11 -15.73
C GLY A 65 14.74 -1.08 -15.75
N VAL A 66 14.60 -2.22 -15.10
CA VAL A 66 15.63 -3.25 -15.04
C VAL A 66 15.93 -3.81 -16.43
N ALA A 67 17.22 -3.86 -16.77
CA ALA A 67 17.68 -4.48 -18.00
C ALA A 67 17.39 -5.99 -18.02
N PRO A 68 16.98 -6.54 -19.18
CA PRO A 68 16.51 -7.94 -19.29
C PRO A 68 17.60 -8.99 -19.06
N ASP A 69 18.87 -8.59 -19.14
CA ASP A 69 20.06 -9.43 -18.97
C ASP A 69 20.50 -9.60 -17.50
N HIS A 70 19.78 -9.01 -16.53
CA HIS A 70 20.10 -9.11 -15.11
C HIS A 70 19.33 -10.24 -14.40
N PRO A 71 19.93 -11.44 -14.20
CA PRO A 71 19.24 -12.59 -13.61
C PRO A 71 18.86 -12.41 -12.13
N ARG A 72 19.51 -11.47 -11.41
CA ARG A 72 19.27 -11.22 -9.97
C ARG A 72 17.86 -10.67 -9.67
N ILE A 73 17.14 -10.16 -10.68
CA ILE A 73 15.81 -9.58 -10.49
C ILE A 73 14.69 -10.64 -10.34
N LYS A 74 14.92 -11.90 -10.74
CA LYS A 74 13.89 -12.95 -10.62
C LYS A 74 13.44 -13.19 -9.17
N GLY A 75 14.35 -13.04 -8.21
CA GLY A 75 14.06 -13.21 -6.79
C GLY A 75 13.11 -12.15 -6.24
N ILE A 76 13.38 -10.87 -6.54
CA ILE A 76 12.57 -9.76 -6.04
C ILE A 76 11.15 -9.79 -6.63
N VAL A 77 11.00 -10.07 -7.94
CA VAL A 77 9.68 -10.20 -8.57
C VAL A 77 8.85 -11.26 -7.88
N THR A 78 9.46 -12.42 -7.58
CA THR A 78 8.78 -13.52 -6.88
C THR A 78 8.34 -13.11 -5.47
N ALA A 79 9.16 -12.35 -4.74
CA ALA A 79 8.81 -11.87 -3.41
C ALA A 79 7.66 -10.85 -3.45
N LEU A 80 7.72 -9.86 -4.35
CA LEU A 80 6.66 -8.87 -4.52
C LEU A 80 5.34 -9.52 -4.96
N HIS A 81 5.41 -10.51 -5.85
CA HIS A 81 4.23 -11.26 -6.27
C HIS A 81 3.56 -11.99 -5.09
N LYS A 82 4.34 -12.67 -4.24
CA LYS A 82 3.82 -13.34 -3.03
C LYS A 82 3.13 -12.38 -2.06
N VAL A 83 3.60 -11.13 -1.97
CA VAL A 83 2.98 -10.11 -1.13
C VAL A 83 1.60 -9.74 -1.67
N LEU A 84 1.49 -9.47 -2.99
CA LEU A 84 0.21 -9.11 -3.61
C LEU A 84 -0.77 -10.28 -3.66
N ASP A 85 -0.28 -11.51 -3.81
CA ASP A 85 -1.08 -12.74 -3.89
C ASP A 85 -1.65 -13.19 -2.52
N ARG A 86 -1.20 -12.59 -1.41
CA ARG A 86 -1.68 -12.90 -0.06
C ARG A 86 -3.16 -12.51 0.15
N GLY A 87 -3.70 -11.62 -0.70
CA GLY A 87 -5.13 -11.27 -0.72
C GLY A 87 -5.56 -10.21 0.30
N ASP A 88 -4.66 -9.73 1.15
CA ASP A 88 -4.89 -8.66 2.11
C ASP A 88 -4.60 -7.25 1.53
N ILE A 89 -3.99 -7.21 0.34
CA ILE A 89 -3.65 -5.99 -0.38
C ILE A 89 -4.44 -5.95 -1.68
N ARG A 90 -5.17 -4.86 -1.92
CA ARG A 90 -5.90 -4.65 -3.18
C ARG A 90 -5.07 -3.79 -4.12
N PHE A 91 -4.95 -4.21 -5.37
CA PHE A 91 -4.23 -3.48 -6.41
C PHE A 91 -5.20 -2.87 -7.41
N PHE A 92 -5.04 -1.57 -7.66
CA PHE A 92 -5.76 -0.77 -8.63
C PHE A 92 -4.76 -0.18 -9.62
N GLY A 93 -4.56 -0.88 -10.74
CA GLY A 93 -3.75 -0.40 -11.85
C GLY A 93 -4.52 0.54 -12.77
N ASN A 94 -3.79 1.25 -13.64
CA ASN A 94 -4.35 2.22 -14.57
C ASN A 94 -5.12 3.36 -13.88
N VAL A 95 -4.61 3.81 -12.73
CA VAL A 95 -5.12 4.94 -11.96
C VAL A 95 -3.97 5.90 -11.68
N ASP A 96 -3.99 7.08 -12.31
CA ASP A 96 -2.94 8.07 -12.18
C ASP A 96 -3.30 9.17 -11.16
N TYR A 97 -2.42 9.35 -10.18
CA TYR A 97 -2.54 10.41 -9.19
C TYR A 97 -2.21 11.77 -9.82
N GLY A 98 -3.10 12.75 -9.64
CA GLY A 98 -3.05 14.07 -10.27
C GLY A 98 -3.92 14.18 -11.52
N THR A 99 -4.42 13.07 -12.06
CA THR A 99 -5.33 13.04 -13.22
C THR A 99 -6.66 12.41 -12.84
N ASP A 100 -6.64 11.17 -12.34
CA ASP A 100 -7.85 10.39 -12.01
C ASP A 100 -8.24 10.52 -10.53
N LEU A 101 -7.24 10.71 -9.67
CA LEU A 101 -7.41 10.89 -8.22
C LEU A 101 -6.59 12.08 -7.74
N ASP A 102 -7.14 12.84 -6.79
CA ASP A 102 -6.42 13.87 -6.08
C ASP A 102 -6.23 13.55 -4.59
N LEU A 103 -5.46 14.38 -3.89
CA LEU A 103 -5.24 14.20 -2.45
C LEU A 103 -6.51 14.40 -1.63
N ALA A 104 -7.44 15.25 -2.08
CA ALA A 104 -8.67 15.52 -1.36
C ALA A 104 -9.57 14.27 -1.35
N ASP A 105 -9.65 13.55 -2.46
CA ASP A 105 -10.39 12.31 -2.59
C ASP A 105 -9.77 11.20 -1.74
N LEU A 106 -8.43 11.05 -1.78
CA LEU A 106 -7.74 10.11 -0.92
C LEU A 106 -7.98 10.42 0.58
N ARG A 107 -7.92 11.69 0.99
CA ARG A 107 -8.15 12.09 2.39
C ARG A 107 -9.60 11.89 2.86
N LYS A 108 -10.58 11.86 1.96
CA LYS A 108 -11.99 11.57 2.31
C LYS A 108 -12.20 10.08 2.58
N HIS A 109 -11.44 9.21 1.91
CA HIS A 109 -11.70 7.76 1.90
C HIS A 109 -10.68 6.93 2.70
N TYR A 110 -9.50 7.49 2.96
CA TYR A 110 -8.38 6.82 3.62
C TYR A 110 -7.91 7.58 4.86
N ASP A 111 -7.49 6.83 5.87
CA ASP A 111 -6.95 7.36 7.12
C ASP A 111 -5.49 7.81 6.95
N ALA A 112 -4.76 7.14 6.07
CA ALA A 112 -3.38 7.47 5.74
C ALA A 112 -3.11 7.29 4.24
N VAL A 113 -2.18 8.11 3.72
CA VAL A 113 -1.73 8.07 2.33
C VAL A 113 -0.21 7.99 2.31
N ILE A 114 0.33 7.02 1.57
CA ILE A 114 1.76 6.82 1.37
C ILE A 114 2.09 7.08 -0.10
N PHE A 115 2.99 8.02 -0.36
CA PHE A 115 3.50 8.27 -1.71
C PHE A 115 4.78 7.47 -1.93
N ALA A 116 4.72 6.53 -2.88
CA ALA A 116 5.80 5.65 -3.29
C ALA A 116 5.97 5.67 -4.83
N THR A 117 5.83 6.86 -5.43
CA THR A 117 5.79 7.06 -6.90
C THR A 117 7.14 6.89 -7.59
N GLY A 118 8.24 6.90 -6.84
CA GLY A 118 9.59 6.96 -7.40
C GLY A 118 9.87 8.26 -8.16
N ALA A 119 10.89 8.26 -9.01
CA ALA A 119 11.24 9.35 -9.90
C ALA A 119 10.97 8.95 -11.36
N ILE A 120 10.07 9.69 -12.02
CA ILE A 120 9.65 9.44 -13.41
C ILE A 120 10.37 10.36 -14.40
N LYS A 121 10.95 11.46 -13.91
CA LYS A 121 11.69 12.43 -14.71
C LYS A 121 13.18 12.23 -14.48
N ASP A 122 13.95 12.42 -15.54
CA ASP A 122 15.40 12.51 -15.47
C ASP A 122 15.82 13.85 -14.87
N ALA A 123 17.07 13.92 -14.39
CA ALA A 123 17.67 15.18 -13.99
C ALA A 123 17.91 16.06 -15.21
N ASP A 124 17.78 17.39 -15.04
CA ASP A 124 18.18 18.34 -16.07
C ASP A 124 19.68 18.19 -16.38
N LEU A 125 20.05 18.44 -17.64
CA LEU A 125 21.41 18.27 -18.15
C LEU A 125 22.33 19.45 -17.80
#